data_AF-A0A4Z0Z6T0-F1
#
_entry.id   AF-A0A4Z0Z6T0-F1
#
_cell.length_a   1.000
_cell.length_b   1.000
_cell.length_c   1.000
_cell.angle_alpha   90.00
_cell.angle_beta   90.00
_cell.angle_gamma   90.00
#
_symmetry.space_group_name_H-M   'P 1'
#
loop_
_entity.id
_entity.type
_entity.pdbx_description
1 polymer ?
#
loop_
_entity_poly.entity_id
_entity_poly.type
_entity_poly.pdbx_seq_one_letter_code
_entity_poly.pdbx_strand_id
1 'polypeptide(L)'
;MSSTEITDLPTGDPVPSSAPPVPAPKAKPFPLRELIAATPSNVDAFLAHLQRCLATPTGIDTVLLFVCYSSRLTSAALTTLVQPALQRSASRLIALASALPPSATLLFNAKTLPSSSVAFVLELAKRLKALSGLTSEARTIMRLWGLLGMYFWARRLVLKLRQQKQQSDDKFETSIAWSQLAACIAFQTLENGAFLASKGILGWAPRDPEEGRGVERASSKRGRRSRAEKFTGGKTVAVVEREEREWTENWRKTVVRNLAWAPLTVHWSLEQGLVSELTIGALASIPSVLQIRDLWRNTAQ
;
A
#
# COMPACT_ATOMS: atom_id res chain seq x y z
N MET A 1 -25.71 -81.13 -42.80
CA MET A 1 -25.20 -80.09 -43.71
C MET A 1 -25.78 -78.77 -43.25
N SER A 2 -24.89 -77.80 -42.98
CA SER A 2 -25.12 -76.36 -42.74
C SER A 2 -25.98 -75.94 -41.56
N SER A 3 -25.74 -74.85 -40.84
CA SER A 3 -24.59 -73.94 -40.63
C SER A 3 -25.00 -73.11 -39.40
N THR A 4 -24.04 -72.75 -38.56
CA THR A 4 -24.16 -71.84 -37.41
C THR A 4 -24.62 -70.44 -37.81
N GLU A 5 -25.52 -69.82 -37.05
CA GLU A 5 -25.55 -68.35 -36.90
C GLU A 5 -25.62 -67.98 -35.42
N ILE A 6 -24.59 -67.24 -35.02
CA ILE A 6 -24.38 -66.59 -33.73
C ILE A 6 -25.09 -65.25 -33.86
N THR A 7 -26.13 -65.00 -33.06
CA THR A 7 -26.80 -63.70 -33.05
C THR A 7 -26.09 -62.76 -32.07
N ASP A 8 -25.56 -61.70 -32.66
CA ASP A 8 -24.75 -60.64 -32.07
C ASP A 8 -25.39 -59.85 -30.92
N LEU A 9 -24.52 -59.32 -30.05
CA LEU A 9 -24.80 -58.28 -29.06
C LEU A 9 -25.50 -57.06 -29.70
N PRO A 10 -26.43 -56.38 -28.99
CA PRO A 10 -26.96 -55.11 -29.46
C PRO A 10 -25.85 -54.05 -29.51
N THR A 11 -25.46 -53.70 -30.74
CA THR A 11 -24.66 -52.53 -31.10
C THR A 11 -25.34 -51.27 -30.56
N GLY A 12 -24.60 -50.50 -29.75
CA GLY A 12 -25.07 -49.21 -29.24
C GLY A 12 -25.22 -48.19 -30.36
N ASP A 13 -26.35 -47.49 -30.36
CA ASP A 13 -26.56 -46.33 -31.21
C ASP A 13 -25.57 -45.22 -30.82
N PRO A 14 -24.89 -44.57 -31.79
CA PRO A 14 -24.07 -43.42 -31.51
C PRO A 14 -24.95 -42.26 -31.06
N VAL A 15 -24.71 -41.76 -29.84
CA VAL A 15 -25.28 -40.49 -29.35
C VAL A 15 -24.99 -39.40 -30.38
N PRO A 16 -26.00 -38.65 -30.86
CA PRO A 16 -25.77 -37.60 -31.85
C PRO A 16 -24.77 -36.58 -31.31
N SER A 17 -23.64 -36.51 -32.02
CA SER A 17 -22.56 -35.56 -31.82
C SER A 17 -23.14 -34.15 -31.70
N SER A 18 -22.97 -33.56 -30.52
CA SER A 18 -23.29 -32.17 -30.23
C SER A 18 -22.76 -31.26 -31.34
N ALA A 19 -23.65 -30.40 -31.85
CA ALA A 19 -23.34 -29.40 -32.88
C ALA A 19 -22.00 -28.69 -32.65
N PRO A 20 -21.25 -28.35 -33.71
CA PRO A 20 -19.98 -27.64 -33.56
C PRO A 20 -20.18 -26.33 -32.79
N PRO A 21 -19.28 -25.98 -31.86
CA PRO A 21 -19.41 -24.75 -31.09
C PRO A 21 -19.31 -23.55 -32.04
N VAL A 22 -20.29 -22.65 -31.96
CA VAL A 22 -20.30 -21.37 -32.66
C VAL A 22 -18.98 -20.65 -32.34
N PRO A 23 -18.20 -20.19 -33.34
CA PRO A 23 -16.95 -19.50 -33.08
C PRO A 23 -17.22 -18.23 -32.27
N ALA A 24 -16.66 -18.16 -31.07
CA ALA A 24 -16.74 -16.98 -30.23
C ALA A 24 -16.21 -15.75 -30.98
N PRO A 25 -16.89 -14.58 -30.88
CA PRO A 25 -16.45 -13.38 -31.58
C PRO A 25 -15.03 -13.00 -31.14
N LYS A 26 -14.12 -12.88 -32.12
CA LYS A 26 -12.74 -12.46 -31.88
C LYS A 26 -12.75 -11.08 -31.23
N ALA A 27 -12.22 -10.97 -30.01
CA ALA A 27 -12.10 -9.70 -29.31
C ALA A 27 -11.29 -8.71 -30.16
N LYS A 28 -11.86 -7.53 -30.42
CA LYS A 28 -11.18 -6.46 -31.15
C LYS A 28 -9.95 -6.03 -30.33
N PRO A 29 -8.75 -5.92 -30.94
CA PRO A 29 -7.58 -5.44 -30.23
C PRO A 29 -7.81 -3.99 -29.78
N PHE A 30 -7.55 -3.72 -28.50
CA PHE A 30 -7.62 -2.36 -27.94
C PHE A 30 -6.63 -1.43 -28.68
N PRO A 31 -7.04 -0.24 -29.13
CA PRO A 31 -6.21 0.65 -29.94
C PRO A 31 -5.21 1.43 -29.06
N LEU A 32 -4.24 0.72 -28.48
CA LEU A 32 -3.20 1.31 -27.63
C LEU A 32 -2.37 2.36 -28.38
N ARG A 33 -2.12 2.15 -29.68
CA ARG A 33 -1.31 3.07 -30.50
C ARG A 33 -1.98 4.41 -30.74
N GLU A 34 -3.29 4.43 -30.96
CA GLU A 34 -4.06 5.66 -31.17
C GLU A 34 -4.18 6.45 -29.85
N LEU A 35 -4.35 5.74 -28.73
CA LEU A 35 -4.37 6.35 -27.41
C LEU A 35 -3.02 7.01 -27.07
N ILE A 36 -1.91 6.37 -27.41
CA ILE A 36 -0.54 6.85 -27.16
C ILE A 36 -0.20 8.06 -28.07
N ALA A 37 -0.66 8.06 -29.32
CA ALA A 37 -0.40 9.15 -30.28
C ALA A 37 -1.15 10.45 -29.94
N ALA A 38 -2.30 10.37 -29.24
CA ALA A 38 -3.11 11.52 -28.86
C ALA A 38 -2.68 12.20 -27.53
N THR A 39 -1.66 11.66 -26.84
CA THR A 39 -1.31 12.04 -25.46
C THR A 39 -0.29 13.17 -25.20
N PRO A 40 0.45 13.76 -26.16
CA PRO A 40 1.68 14.47 -25.82
C PRO A 40 1.48 15.73 -24.94
N SER A 41 0.44 16.54 -25.18
CA SER A 41 0.19 17.74 -24.37
C SER A 41 -0.20 17.45 -22.92
N ASN A 42 -0.86 16.31 -22.68
CA ASN A 42 -1.26 15.89 -21.33
C ASN A 42 -0.09 15.29 -20.55
N VAL A 43 0.86 14.65 -21.25
CA VAL A 43 2.06 14.07 -20.62
C VAL A 43 2.99 15.17 -20.13
N ASP A 44 3.28 16.18 -20.95
CA ASP A 44 4.16 17.28 -20.53
C ASP A 44 3.57 18.08 -19.38
N ALA A 45 2.27 18.40 -19.44
CA ALA A 45 1.57 19.08 -18.34
C ALA A 45 1.58 18.23 -17.05
N PHE A 46 1.38 16.91 -17.17
CA PHE A 46 1.46 15.99 -16.05
C PHE A 46 2.88 15.92 -15.46
N LEU A 47 3.92 15.80 -16.30
CA LEU A 47 5.31 15.72 -15.86
C LEU A 47 5.75 17.02 -15.18
N ALA A 48 5.34 18.18 -15.71
CA ALA A 48 5.59 19.48 -15.08
C ALA A 48 4.91 19.59 -13.71
N HIS A 49 3.71 19.02 -13.55
CA HIS A 49 3.03 18.95 -12.25
C HIS A 49 3.70 17.96 -11.30
N LEU A 50 4.10 16.79 -11.79
CA LEU A 50 4.83 15.80 -11.01
C LEU A 50 6.17 16.34 -10.51
N GLN A 51 6.91 17.08 -11.34
CA GLN A 51 8.15 17.74 -10.94
C GLN A 51 7.93 18.71 -9.78
N ARG A 52 6.84 19.50 -9.81
CA ARG A 52 6.46 20.37 -8.68
C ARG A 52 6.18 19.58 -7.41
N CYS A 53 5.52 18.42 -7.53
CA CYS A 53 5.31 17.53 -6.38
C CYS A 53 6.63 16.99 -5.81
N LEU A 54 7.64 16.76 -6.66
CA LEU A 54 8.96 16.24 -6.26
C LEU A 54 9.94 17.34 -5.82
N ALA A 55 9.56 18.62 -5.89
CA ALA A 55 10.46 19.74 -5.59
C ALA A 55 10.86 19.85 -4.10
N THR A 56 10.15 19.15 -3.21
CA THR A 56 10.41 19.20 -1.76
C THR A 56 10.65 17.80 -1.20
N PRO A 57 11.50 17.63 -0.16
CA PRO A 57 11.72 16.31 0.46
C PRO A 57 10.43 15.65 0.95
N THR A 58 9.50 16.44 1.49
CA THR A 58 8.17 15.97 1.94
C THR A 58 7.30 15.53 0.77
N GLY A 59 7.37 16.24 -0.35
CA GLY A 59 6.70 15.87 -1.59
C GLY A 59 7.24 14.57 -2.18
N ILE A 60 8.57 14.40 -2.22
CA ILE A 60 9.21 13.14 -2.63
C ILE A 60 8.73 11.97 -1.75
N ASP A 61 8.75 12.12 -0.41
CA ASP A 61 8.26 11.06 0.48
C ASP A 61 6.78 10.73 0.24
N THR A 62 5.94 11.73 -0.03
CA THR A 62 4.52 11.54 -0.31
C THR A 62 4.29 10.77 -1.62
N VAL A 63 5.06 11.08 -2.67
CA VAL A 63 5.01 10.34 -3.94
C VAL A 63 5.50 8.90 -3.73
N LEU A 64 6.63 8.70 -3.06
CA LEU A 64 7.15 7.36 -2.76
C LEU A 64 6.20 6.55 -1.87
N LEU A 65 5.56 7.18 -0.90
CA LEU A 65 4.53 6.57 -0.04
C LEU A 65 3.35 6.05 -0.86
N PHE A 66 2.88 6.87 -1.81
CA PHE A 66 1.80 6.49 -2.71
C PHE A 66 2.23 5.33 -3.63
N VAL A 67 3.39 5.41 -4.27
CA VAL A 67 3.91 4.34 -5.13
C VAL A 67 4.11 3.04 -4.35
N CYS A 68 4.65 3.11 -3.13
CA CYS A 68 4.87 1.96 -2.26
C CYS A 68 3.57 1.21 -1.95
N TYR A 69 2.56 1.89 -1.41
CA TYR A 69 1.35 1.21 -0.98
C TYR A 69 0.38 0.89 -2.11
N SER A 70 0.34 1.69 -3.18
CA SER A 70 -0.43 1.35 -4.38
C SER A 70 0.12 0.10 -5.08
N SER A 71 1.45 -0.01 -5.22
CA SER A 71 2.08 -1.21 -5.78
C SER A 71 1.92 -2.43 -4.88
N ARG A 72 2.05 -2.27 -3.55
CA ARG A 72 1.80 -3.35 -2.59
C ARG A 72 0.35 -3.85 -2.62
N LEU A 73 -0.63 -2.94 -2.60
CA LEU A 73 -2.05 -3.28 -2.66
C LEU A 73 -2.38 -3.97 -3.98
N THR A 74 -1.91 -3.42 -5.10
CA THR A 74 -2.16 -4.00 -6.43
C THR A 74 -1.54 -5.38 -6.53
N SER A 75 -0.31 -5.57 -6.05
CA SER A 75 0.33 -6.90 -5.97
C SER A 75 -0.53 -7.90 -5.19
N ALA A 76 -0.95 -7.53 -3.98
CA ALA A 76 -1.79 -8.40 -3.14
C ALA A 76 -3.16 -8.69 -3.78
N ALA A 77 -3.78 -7.70 -4.41
CA ALA A 77 -5.05 -7.86 -5.13
C ALA A 77 -4.89 -8.83 -6.32
N LEU A 78 -3.86 -8.67 -7.14
CA LEU A 78 -3.59 -9.56 -8.27
C LEU A 78 -3.30 -11.00 -7.81
N THR A 79 -2.52 -11.17 -6.74
CA THR A 79 -2.24 -12.50 -6.17
C THR A 79 -3.52 -13.16 -5.64
N THR A 80 -4.34 -12.43 -4.90
CA THR A 80 -5.60 -12.95 -4.34
C THR A 80 -6.61 -13.33 -5.43
N LEU A 81 -6.67 -12.57 -6.53
CA LEU A 81 -7.52 -12.89 -7.68
C LEU A 81 -7.10 -14.17 -8.41
N VAL A 82 -5.78 -14.42 -8.51
CA VAL A 82 -5.23 -15.59 -9.22
C VAL A 82 -5.19 -16.84 -8.35
N GLN A 83 -5.11 -16.69 -7.03
CA GLN A 83 -4.95 -17.79 -6.07
C GLN A 83 -5.93 -18.96 -6.28
N PRO A 84 -7.25 -18.77 -6.45
CA PRO A 84 -8.18 -19.87 -6.59
C PRO A 84 -7.98 -20.65 -7.90
N ALA A 85 -7.63 -19.95 -8.98
CA ALA A 85 -7.32 -20.59 -10.26
C ALA A 85 -6.07 -21.45 -10.15
N LEU A 86 -5.04 -20.96 -9.45
CA LEU A 86 -3.81 -21.71 -9.21
C LEU A 86 -4.05 -22.94 -8.34
N GLN A 87 -4.84 -22.81 -7.28
CA GLN A 87 -5.22 -23.93 -6.40
C GLN A 87 -5.98 -25.01 -7.17
N ARG A 88 -6.98 -24.64 -7.99
CA ARG A 88 -7.70 -25.61 -8.83
C ARG A 88 -6.77 -26.33 -9.79
N SER A 89 -5.85 -25.62 -10.42
CA SER A 89 -4.85 -26.23 -11.31
C SER A 89 -3.93 -27.18 -10.55
N ALA A 90 -3.45 -26.80 -9.36
CA ALA A 90 -2.62 -27.64 -8.51
C ALA A 90 -3.37 -28.91 -8.06
N SER A 91 -4.61 -28.79 -7.58
CA SER A 91 -5.43 -29.94 -7.18
C SER A 91 -5.68 -30.90 -8.35
N ARG A 92 -5.89 -30.38 -9.56
CA ARG A 92 -6.02 -31.22 -10.76
C ARG A 92 -4.73 -31.97 -11.08
N LEU A 93 -3.58 -31.31 -10.98
CA LEU A 93 -2.29 -31.96 -11.19
C LEU A 93 -2.01 -33.04 -10.14
N ILE A 94 -2.35 -32.78 -8.88
CA ILE A 94 -2.22 -33.76 -7.79
C ILE A 94 -3.16 -34.95 -8.03
N ALA A 95 -4.42 -34.70 -8.40
CA ALA A 95 -5.39 -35.75 -8.69
C ALA A 95 -4.93 -36.62 -9.88
N LEU A 96 -4.44 -35.99 -10.95
CA LEU A 96 -3.85 -36.71 -12.08
C LEU A 96 -2.64 -37.53 -11.63
N ALA A 97 -1.68 -36.92 -10.92
CA ALA A 97 -0.50 -37.62 -10.42
C ALA A 97 -0.86 -38.83 -9.54
N SER A 98 -1.91 -38.72 -8.71
CA SER A 98 -2.38 -39.82 -7.85
C SER A 98 -3.07 -40.96 -8.60
N ALA A 99 -3.56 -40.70 -9.82
CA ALA A 99 -4.21 -41.70 -10.66
C ALA A 99 -3.21 -42.51 -11.51
N LEU A 100 -1.95 -42.09 -11.58
CA LEU A 100 -0.92 -42.79 -12.36
C LEU A 100 -0.24 -43.90 -11.55
N PRO A 101 0.19 -45.01 -12.20
CA PRO A 101 1.03 -46.03 -11.56
C PRO A 101 2.33 -45.44 -10.98
N PRO A 102 2.89 -46.00 -9.90
CA PRO A 102 4.08 -45.47 -9.23
C PRO A 102 5.34 -45.42 -10.11
N SER A 103 5.36 -46.17 -11.22
CA SER A 103 6.47 -46.21 -12.18
C SER A 103 6.31 -45.23 -13.36
N ALA A 104 5.25 -44.42 -13.39
CA ALA A 104 4.94 -43.58 -14.53
C ALA A 104 5.69 -42.24 -14.48
N THR A 105 6.40 -41.92 -15.56
CA THR A 105 7.09 -40.63 -15.71
C THR A 105 6.11 -39.53 -16.14
N LEU A 106 6.00 -38.47 -15.34
CA LEU A 106 5.18 -37.31 -15.66
C LEU A 106 5.94 -36.33 -16.58
N LEU A 107 5.48 -36.19 -17.82
CA LEU A 107 5.95 -35.16 -18.74
C LEU A 107 5.04 -33.93 -18.64
N PHE A 108 5.53 -32.88 -17.99
CA PHE A 108 4.82 -31.61 -17.92
C PHE A 108 5.00 -30.84 -19.24
N ASN A 109 3.90 -30.60 -19.95
CA ASN A 109 3.91 -29.75 -21.13
C ASN A 109 3.75 -28.28 -20.71
N ALA A 110 4.47 -27.36 -21.36
CA ALA A 110 4.29 -25.91 -21.14
C ALA A 110 2.83 -25.44 -21.28
N LYS A 111 2.00 -26.17 -22.05
CA LYS A 111 0.56 -25.93 -22.20
C LYS A 111 -0.30 -26.33 -20.98
N THR A 112 0.21 -27.13 -20.05
CA THR A 112 -0.49 -27.50 -18.80
C THR A 112 -0.20 -26.54 -17.65
N LEU A 113 0.68 -25.56 -17.85
CA LEU A 113 0.90 -24.45 -16.91
C LEU A 113 -0.29 -23.47 -16.92
N PRO A 114 -0.43 -22.60 -15.89
CA PRO A 114 -1.43 -21.53 -15.88
C PRO A 114 -1.51 -20.82 -17.24
N SER A 115 -2.74 -20.47 -17.64
CA SER A 115 -2.96 -19.75 -18.91
C SER A 115 -2.01 -18.56 -19.02
N SER A 116 -1.58 -18.21 -20.23
CA SER A 116 -0.60 -17.12 -20.45
C SER A 116 -1.01 -15.81 -19.75
N SER A 117 -2.33 -15.57 -19.63
CA SER A 117 -2.90 -14.46 -18.86
C SER A 117 -2.62 -14.56 -17.35
N VAL A 118 -2.80 -15.73 -16.75
CA VAL A 118 -2.50 -15.97 -15.32
C VAL A 118 -1.01 -15.83 -15.05
N ALA A 119 -0.15 -16.36 -15.92
CA ALA A 119 1.30 -16.21 -15.81
C ALA A 119 1.71 -14.72 -15.87
N PHE A 120 1.13 -13.95 -16.80
CA PHE A 120 1.37 -12.51 -16.90
C PHE A 120 0.93 -11.76 -15.63
N VAL A 121 -0.26 -12.04 -15.11
CA VAL A 121 -0.77 -11.40 -13.88
C VAL A 121 0.13 -11.72 -12.68
N LEU A 122 0.57 -12.97 -12.55
CA LEU A 122 1.48 -13.36 -11.48
C LEU A 122 2.83 -12.67 -11.58
N GLU A 123 3.37 -12.55 -12.79
CA GLU A 123 4.62 -11.83 -13.05
C GLU A 123 4.50 -10.34 -12.73
N LEU A 124 3.39 -9.72 -13.14
CA LEU A 124 3.10 -8.32 -12.78
C LEU A 124 2.97 -8.14 -11.26
N ALA A 125 2.27 -9.05 -10.57
CA ALA A 125 2.14 -9.02 -9.12
C ALA A 125 3.50 -9.12 -8.42
N LYS A 126 4.41 -9.99 -8.90
CA LYS A 126 5.78 -10.10 -8.40
C LYS A 126 6.57 -8.81 -8.59
N ARG A 127 6.51 -8.21 -9.79
CA ARG A 127 7.20 -6.94 -10.08
C ARG A 127 6.69 -5.79 -9.21
N LEU A 128 5.39 -5.71 -8.99
CA LEU A 128 4.79 -4.72 -8.11
C LEU A 128 5.18 -4.94 -6.64
N LYS A 129 5.29 -6.20 -6.19
CA LYS A 129 5.81 -6.52 -4.85
C LYS A 129 7.25 -6.03 -4.70
N ALA A 130 8.10 -6.31 -5.69
CA ALA A 130 9.49 -5.87 -5.69
C ALA A 130 9.60 -4.34 -5.68
N LEU A 131 8.79 -3.64 -6.49
CA LEU A 131 8.71 -2.17 -6.48
C LEU A 131 8.31 -1.61 -5.11
N SER A 132 7.32 -2.24 -4.45
CA SER A 132 6.92 -1.85 -3.09
C SER A 132 8.04 -2.04 -2.07
N GLY A 133 8.83 -3.12 -2.20
CA GLY A 133 10.00 -3.37 -1.36
C GLY A 133 11.08 -2.31 -1.57
N LEU A 134 11.46 -2.05 -2.82
CA LEU A 134 12.46 -1.05 -3.18
C LEU A 134 12.09 0.35 -2.71
N THR A 135 10.83 0.76 -2.93
CA THR A 135 10.36 2.08 -2.49
C THR A 135 10.27 2.19 -0.97
N SER A 136 9.90 1.11 -0.28
CA SER A 136 9.97 1.07 1.19
C SER A 136 11.40 1.26 1.70
N GLU A 137 12.38 0.54 1.12
CA GLU A 137 13.79 0.68 1.48
C GLU A 137 14.32 2.10 1.20
N ALA A 138 14.01 2.66 0.03
CA ALA A 138 14.40 4.01 -0.34
C ALA A 138 13.88 5.04 0.69
N ARG A 139 12.64 4.87 1.17
CA ARG A 139 12.07 5.73 2.20
C ARG A 139 12.76 5.57 3.55
N THR A 140 13.10 4.35 3.96
CA THR A 140 13.88 4.13 5.19
C THR A 140 15.26 4.80 5.10
N ILE A 141 15.93 4.73 3.95
CA ILE A 141 17.20 5.43 3.71
C ILE A 141 17.01 6.94 3.79
N MET A 142 15.95 7.50 3.20
CA MET A 142 15.67 8.94 3.28
C MET A 142 15.39 9.40 4.72
N ARG A 143 14.76 8.56 5.54
CA ARG A 143 14.53 8.83 6.97
C ARG A 143 15.81 8.83 7.80
N LEU A 144 16.85 8.11 7.38
CA LEU A 144 18.19 8.14 8.00
C LEU A 144 18.74 9.57 8.08
N TRP A 145 18.52 10.37 7.02
CA TRP A 145 18.89 11.78 6.94
C TRP A 145 17.97 12.70 7.77
N GLY A 146 16.81 12.20 8.21
CA GLY A 146 15.85 12.90 9.05
C GLY A 146 16.37 13.25 10.45
N LEU A 147 17.45 12.60 10.91
CA LEU A 147 18.12 12.91 12.20
C LEU A 147 18.57 14.38 12.28
N LEU A 148 19.05 14.94 11.17
CA LEU A 148 19.41 16.35 11.10
C LEU A 148 18.17 17.25 11.26
N GLY A 149 17.05 16.84 10.67
CA GLY A 149 15.75 17.50 10.87
C GLY A 149 15.28 17.46 12.33
N MET A 150 15.50 16.35 13.03
CA MET A 150 15.19 16.21 14.45
C MET A 150 16.01 17.17 15.32
N TYR A 151 17.30 17.36 15.01
CA TYR A 151 18.13 18.36 15.70
C TYR A 151 17.56 19.78 15.55
N PHE A 152 17.18 20.19 14.34
CA PHE A 152 16.58 21.51 14.13
C PHE A 152 15.19 21.64 14.75
N TRP A 153 14.43 20.54 14.85
CA TRP A 153 13.19 20.52 15.62
C TRP A 153 13.44 20.72 17.12
N ALA A 154 14.40 20.00 17.70
CA ALA A 154 14.83 20.17 19.08
C ALA A 154 15.29 21.60 19.35
N ARG A 155 16.15 22.16 18.49
CA ARG A 155 16.63 23.53 18.59
C ARG A 155 15.47 24.54 18.59
N ARG A 156 14.47 24.37 17.70
CA ARG A 156 13.29 25.24 17.67
C ARG A 156 12.48 25.16 18.97
N LEU A 157 12.33 23.97 19.56
CA LEU A 157 11.65 23.80 20.84
C LEU A 157 12.40 24.44 22.01
N VAL A 158 13.73 24.31 22.04
CA VAL A 158 14.58 24.99 23.03
C VAL A 158 14.49 26.51 22.90
N LEU A 159 14.54 27.04 21.68
CA LEU A 159 14.39 28.48 21.45
C LEU A 159 13.03 29.00 21.89
N LYS A 160 11.94 28.25 21.61
CA LYS A 160 10.60 28.57 22.10
C LYS A 160 10.57 28.61 23.63
N LEU A 161 11.08 27.59 24.31
CA LEU A 161 11.15 27.56 25.79
C LEU A 161 11.90 28.77 26.36
N ARG A 162 12.97 29.22 25.71
CA ARG A 162 13.73 30.40 26.14
C ARG A 162 12.95 31.70 25.95
N GLN A 163 12.12 31.79 24.90
CA GLN A 163 11.26 32.95 24.63
C GLN A 163 9.97 32.96 25.48
N GLN A 164 9.46 31.78 25.85
CA GLN A 164 8.21 31.59 26.58
C GLN A 164 8.27 31.98 28.07
N LYS A 165 9.47 32.32 28.60
CA LYS A 165 9.64 32.85 29.96
C LYS A 165 8.84 34.14 30.23
N GLN A 166 8.22 34.72 29.19
CA GLN A 166 7.40 35.93 29.21
C GLN A 166 5.87 35.71 29.18
N GLN A 167 5.34 34.50 28.84
CA GLN A 167 3.89 34.29 28.63
C GLN A 167 3.42 32.92 29.17
N SER A 168 2.40 32.90 30.04
CA SER A 168 2.24 31.86 31.07
C SER A 168 1.29 30.67 30.78
N ASP A 169 0.83 30.41 29.56
CA ASP A 169 -0.29 29.46 29.36
C ASP A 169 -0.01 28.19 28.51
N ASP A 170 1.08 28.06 27.73
CA ASP A 170 1.24 26.91 26.81
C ASP A 170 2.08 25.73 27.34
N LYS A 171 2.16 25.53 28.67
CA LYS A 171 2.96 24.41 29.26
C LYS A 171 2.53 23.04 28.73
N PHE A 172 1.23 22.84 28.50
CA PHE A 172 0.69 21.57 27.99
C PHE A 172 1.07 21.33 26.52
N GLU A 173 0.96 22.34 25.66
CA GLU A 173 1.35 22.23 24.25
C GLU A 173 2.85 21.98 24.10
N THR A 174 3.65 22.67 24.91
CA THR A 174 5.09 22.47 24.97
C THR A 174 5.43 21.05 25.42
N SER A 175 4.75 20.53 26.45
CA SER A 175 4.93 19.14 26.89
C SER A 175 4.61 18.14 25.79
N ILE A 176 3.50 18.31 25.07
CA ILE A 176 3.14 17.44 23.94
C ILE A 176 4.21 17.47 22.86
N ALA A 177 4.69 18.66 22.50
CA ALA A 177 5.69 18.82 21.44
C ALA A 177 7.02 18.14 21.81
N TRP A 178 7.44 18.23 23.07
CA TRP A 178 8.61 17.50 23.58
C TRP A 178 8.41 15.99 23.61
N SER A 179 7.23 15.51 24.06
CA SER A 179 6.90 14.08 24.01
C SER A 179 6.89 13.54 22.59
N GLN A 180 6.36 14.31 21.63
CA GLN A 180 6.34 13.93 20.22
C GLN A 180 7.76 13.85 19.65
N LEU A 181 8.61 14.83 19.95
CA LEU A 181 10.02 14.79 19.54
C LEU A 181 10.74 13.58 20.13
N ALA A 182 10.57 13.31 21.43
CA ALA A 182 11.19 12.17 22.09
C ALA A 182 10.74 10.83 21.47
N ALA A 183 9.44 10.67 21.23
CA ALA A 183 8.89 9.48 20.57
C ALA A 183 9.44 9.32 19.15
N CYS A 184 9.53 10.41 18.37
CA CYS A 184 10.10 10.39 17.02
C CYS A 184 11.60 10.07 17.02
N ILE A 185 12.38 10.59 17.96
CA ILE A 185 13.81 10.26 18.10
C ILE A 185 13.96 8.77 18.39
N ALA A 186 13.22 8.25 19.39
CA ALA A 186 13.28 6.84 19.77
C ALA A 186 12.91 5.93 18.59
N PHE A 187 11.80 6.22 17.92
CA PHE A 187 11.37 5.49 16.73
C PHE A 187 12.45 5.51 15.64
N GLN A 188 12.99 6.70 15.32
CA GLN A 188 13.99 6.84 14.26
C GLN A 188 15.28 6.07 14.59
N THR A 189 15.74 6.09 15.84
CA THR A 189 16.92 5.31 16.26
C THR A 189 16.71 3.81 16.15
N LEU A 190 15.52 3.32 16.54
CA LEU A 190 15.18 1.90 16.43
C LEU A 190 15.03 1.46 14.98
N GLU A 191 14.31 2.23 14.15
CA GLU A 191 14.14 1.95 12.71
C GLU A 191 15.50 1.94 11.99
N ASN A 192 16.34 2.94 12.26
CA ASN A 192 17.68 3.04 11.65
C ASN A 192 18.59 1.90 12.10
N GLY A 193 18.57 1.57 13.39
CA GLY A 193 19.36 0.49 13.95
C GLY A 193 18.96 -0.87 13.37
N ALA A 194 17.66 -1.17 13.33
CA ALA A 194 17.14 -2.39 12.70
C ALA A 194 17.50 -2.47 11.21
N PHE A 195 17.37 -1.36 10.47
CA PHE A 195 17.75 -1.31 9.07
C PHE A 195 19.24 -1.57 8.85
N LEU A 196 20.13 -0.89 9.59
CA LEU A 196 21.58 -1.09 9.48
C LEU A 196 22.01 -2.49 9.91
N ALA A 197 21.38 -3.06 10.95
CA ALA A 197 21.59 -4.44 11.35
C ALA A 197 21.18 -5.43 10.24
N SER A 198 20.04 -5.20 9.58
CA SER A 198 19.59 -6.04 8.46
C SER A 198 20.55 -6.04 7.27
N LYS A 199 21.37 -4.99 7.13
CA LYS A 199 22.44 -4.89 6.11
C LYS A 199 23.81 -5.38 6.61
N GLY A 200 23.89 -5.94 7.83
CA GLY A 200 25.12 -6.44 8.43
C GLY A 200 26.10 -5.36 8.89
N ILE A 201 25.69 -4.09 8.93
CA ILE A 201 26.54 -2.96 9.36
C ILE A 201 26.65 -2.92 10.89
N LEU A 202 25.54 -3.23 11.58
CA LEU A 202 25.52 -3.37 13.04
C LEU A 202 25.49 -4.86 13.39
N GLY A 203 26.38 -5.29 14.28
CA GLY A 203 26.42 -6.66 14.82
C GLY A 203 25.28 -6.98 15.81
N TRP A 204 24.13 -6.32 15.66
CA TRP A 204 22.96 -6.63 16.47
C TRP A 204 22.41 -7.98 16.00
N ALA A 205 22.43 -8.98 16.88
CA ALA A 205 21.68 -10.21 16.65
C ALA A 205 20.21 -9.86 16.37
N PRO A 206 19.46 -10.65 15.58
CA PRO A 206 18.01 -10.52 15.51
C PRO A 206 17.49 -10.79 16.92
N ARG A 207 17.28 -9.73 17.69
CA ARG A 207 16.66 -9.81 19.01
C ARG A 207 15.17 -9.72 18.79
N ASP A 208 14.43 -10.63 19.41
CA ASP A 208 12.98 -10.54 19.54
C ASP A 208 12.63 -9.14 20.08
N PRO A 209 11.80 -8.37 19.36
CA PRO A 209 11.44 -7.03 19.78
C PRO A 209 10.37 -7.11 20.89
N GLU A 210 10.74 -7.57 22.09
CA GLU A 210 9.82 -7.58 23.23
C GLU A 210 9.67 -6.21 23.92
N GLU A 211 10.40 -5.18 23.51
CA GLU A 211 10.37 -3.86 24.14
C GLU A 211 9.85 -2.78 23.19
N GLY A 212 8.56 -2.85 22.88
CA GLY A 212 7.85 -1.87 22.05
C GLY A 212 6.45 -1.56 22.55
N ARG A 213 6.20 -1.66 23.86
CA ARG A 213 4.93 -1.23 24.45
C ARG A 213 4.93 0.29 24.66
N GLY A 214 4.11 0.97 23.86
CA GLY A 214 3.80 2.40 23.99
C GLY A 214 4.24 3.16 22.74
N VAL A 215 3.42 3.99 22.10
CA VAL A 215 2.34 4.83 22.62
C VAL A 215 1.33 5.02 21.49
N GLU A 216 0.12 4.54 21.69
CA GLU A 216 -1.02 5.01 20.90
C GLU A 216 -1.91 5.88 21.79
N ARG A 217 -1.54 7.16 21.86
CA ARG A 217 -2.44 8.23 22.32
C ARG A 217 -2.46 9.32 21.27
N ALA A 218 -3.24 9.09 20.23
CA ALA A 218 -3.63 10.15 19.31
C ALA A 218 -5.13 10.05 19.01
N SER A 219 -5.96 10.28 20.03
CA SER A 219 -7.31 10.75 19.75
C SER A 219 -7.88 11.60 20.88
N SER A 220 -8.68 12.57 20.46
CA SER A 220 -9.52 13.47 21.24
C SER A 220 -8.83 14.58 22.03
N LYS A 221 -8.63 15.71 21.33
CA LYS A 221 -9.19 16.98 21.82
C LYS A 221 -9.86 17.72 20.67
N ARG A 222 -11.19 17.69 20.64
CA ARG A 222 -12.00 18.75 20.03
C ARG A 222 -11.86 19.97 20.93
N GLY A 223 -10.79 20.73 20.75
CA GLY A 223 -10.62 22.00 21.45
C GLY A 223 -11.74 22.94 21.02
N ARG A 224 -12.74 23.18 21.88
CA ARG A 224 -13.64 24.31 21.71
C ARG A 224 -12.80 25.57 21.92
N ARG A 225 -12.23 26.13 20.85
CA ARG A 225 -11.79 27.53 20.88
C ARG A 225 -12.98 28.36 21.35
N SER A 226 -12.78 29.19 22.35
CA SER A 226 -13.85 30.00 22.88
C SER A 226 -14.32 30.97 21.79
N ARG A 227 -15.62 31.30 21.71
CA ARG A 227 -16.16 32.18 20.66
C ARG A 227 -15.38 33.50 20.60
N ALA A 228 -14.92 34.01 21.75
CA ALA A 228 -14.08 35.20 21.84
C ALA A 228 -12.73 35.06 21.11
N GLU A 229 -12.03 33.93 21.23
CA GLU A 229 -10.75 33.65 20.55
C GLU A 229 -10.89 33.46 19.03
N LYS A 230 -12.11 33.22 18.54
CA LYS A 230 -12.39 33.07 17.11
C LYS A 230 -12.58 34.43 16.41
N PHE A 231 -13.04 35.43 17.16
CA PHE A 231 -13.26 36.80 16.66
C PHE A 231 -12.14 37.77 17.05
N THR A 232 -11.07 37.30 17.71
CA THR A 232 -9.87 38.11 17.96
C THR A 232 -9.30 38.63 16.65
N GLY A 233 -9.09 39.95 16.56
CA GLY A 233 -8.53 40.61 15.36
C GLY A 233 -9.57 41.10 14.34
N GLY A 234 -10.86 41.20 14.70
CA GLY A 234 -11.88 41.81 13.82
C GLY A 234 -12.30 40.96 12.63
N LYS A 235 -12.09 39.63 12.70
CA LYS A 235 -12.48 38.70 11.64
C LYS A 235 -14.00 38.73 11.42
N THR A 236 -14.41 38.78 10.17
CA THR A 236 -15.83 38.67 9.82
C THR A 236 -16.34 37.24 10.03
N VAL A 237 -17.65 37.10 10.25
CA VAL A 237 -18.32 35.79 10.45
C VAL A 237 -18.01 34.82 9.31
N ALA A 238 -17.97 35.30 8.07
CA ALA A 238 -17.67 34.49 6.89
C ALA A 238 -16.24 33.91 6.89
N VAL A 239 -15.25 34.66 7.41
CA VAL A 239 -13.86 34.20 7.53
C VAL A 239 -13.76 33.14 8.62
N VAL A 240 -14.41 33.35 9.76
CA VAL A 240 -14.46 32.37 10.86
C VAL A 240 -15.12 31.08 10.39
N GLU A 241 -16.22 31.16 9.64
CA GLU A 241 -16.91 29.99 9.12
C GLU A 241 -16.06 29.22 8.09
N ARG A 242 -15.33 29.92 7.21
CA ARG A 242 -14.37 29.27 6.30
C ARG A 242 -13.27 28.56 7.09
N GLU A 243 -12.66 29.24 8.06
CA GLU A 243 -11.61 28.65 8.92
C GLU A 243 -12.13 27.41 9.68
N GLU A 244 -13.38 27.44 10.16
CA GLU A 244 -13.98 26.28 10.84
C GLU A 244 -14.22 25.10 9.90
N ARG A 245 -14.65 25.36 8.65
CA ARG A 245 -14.81 24.32 7.63
C ARG A 245 -13.46 23.68 7.30
N GLU A 246 -12.44 24.49 7.01
CA GLU A 246 -11.08 24.01 6.72
C GLU A 246 -10.49 23.24 7.91
N TRP A 247 -10.68 23.73 9.13
CA TRP A 247 -10.25 23.06 10.35
C TRP A 247 -10.95 21.71 10.54
N THR A 248 -12.27 21.66 10.32
CA THR A 248 -13.07 20.43 10.45
C THR A 248 -12.66 19.40 9.40
N GLU A 249 -12.41 19.85 8.17
CA GLU A 249 -11.93 18.99 7.09
C GLU A 249 -10.53 18.44 7.40
N ASN A 250 -9.60 19.29 7.84
CA ASN A 250 -8.26 18.87 8.23
C ASN A 250 -8.28 17.92 9.42
N TRP A 251 -9.13 18.18 10.42
CA TRP A 251 -9.33 17.30 11.55
C TRP A 251 -9.86 15.93 11.11
N ARG A 252 -10.89 15.90 10.24
CA ARG A 252 -11.44 14.65 9.71
C ARG A 252 -10.38 13.86 8.95
N LYS A 253 -9.59 14.51 8.10
CA LYS A 253 -8.48 13.88 7.37
C LYS A 253 -7.46 13.27 8.33
N THR A 254 -7.09 13.97 9.41
CA THR A 254 -6.15 13.47 10.43
C THR A 254 -6.72 12.25 11.16
N VAL A 255 -7.99 12.30 11.55
CA VAL A 255 -8.66 11.16 12.21
C VAL A 255 -8.68 9.94 11.30
N VAL A 256 -9.10 10.10 10.04
CA VAL A 256 -9.14 9.00 9.06
C VAL A 256 -7.74 8.43 8.83
N ARG A 257 -6.72 9.29 8.72
CA ARG A 257 -5.33 8.87 8.56
C ARG A 257 -4.86 8.04 9.74
N ASN A 258 -5.08 8.51 10.96
CA ASN A 258 -4.65 7.81 12.16
C ASN A 258 -5.40 6.49 12.35
N LEU A 259 -6.70 6.45 12.08
CA LEU A 259 -7.49 5.21 12.14
C LEU A 259 -7.03 4.17 11.11
N ALA A 260 -6.54 4.60 9.94
CA ALA A 260 -5.98 3.69 8.96
C ALA A 260 -4.61 3.14 9.39
N TRP A 261 -3.79 3.93 10.10
CA TRP A 261 -2.48 3.51 10.61
C TRP A 261 -2.57 2.65 11.88
N ALA A 262 -3.53 2.92 12.77
CA ALA A 262 -3.69 2.26 14.06
C ALA A 262 -3.57 0.72 13.99
N PRO A 263 -4.39 0.01 13.20
CA PRO A 263 -4.26 -1.45 13.07
C PRO A 263 -2.92 -1.91 12.46
N LEU A 264 -2.27 -1.07 11.63
CA LEU A 264 -0.96 -1.39 11.05
C LEU A 264 0.16 -1.26 12.08
N THR A 265 0.07 -0.28 12.97
CA THR A 265 1.00 -0.14 14.10
C THR A 265 0.95 -1.38 14.99
N VAL A 266 -0.25 -1.88 15.30
CA VAL A 266 -0.38 -3.13 16.06
C VAL A 266 0.14 -4.32 15.25
N HIS A 267 -0.19 -4.40 13.95
CA HIS A 267 0.30 -5.47 13.08
C HIS A 267 1.84 -5.56 13.05
N TRP A 268 2.55 -4.45 12.96
CA TRP A 268 4.02 -4.43 12.97
C TRP A 268 4.65 -4.56 14.35
N SER A 269 3.85 -4.48 15.42
CA SER A 269 4.31 -4.74 16.79
C SER A 269 4.30 -6.22 17.16
N LEU A 270 3.70 -7.09 16.34
CA LEU A 270 3.63 -8.53 16.57
C LEU A 270 4.45 -9.29 15.53
N GLU A 271 5.15 -10.33 15.96
CA GLU A 271 6.01 -11.16 15.09
C GLU A 271 5.25 -11.83 13.94
N GLN A 272 4.06 -12.36 14.23
CA GLN A 272 3.26 -13.07 13.24
C GLN A 272 2.38 -12.13 12.40
N GLY A 273 2.27 -10.86 12.80
CA GLY A 273 1.32 -9.92 12.24
C GLY A 273 -0.16 -10.28 12.52
N LEU A 274 -1.04 -9.28 12.43
CA LEU A 274 -2.48 -9.47 12.69
C LEU A 274 -3.36 -9.59 11.44
N VAL A 275 -2.90 -9.10 10.30
CA VAL A 275 -3.75 -8.82 9.15
C VAL A 275 -3.06 -9.26 7.87
N SER A 276 -3.85 -9.61 6.86
CA SER A 276 -3.34 -10.08 5.57
C SER A 276 -2.61 -8.98 4.80
N GLU A 277 -1.71 -9.36 3.88
CA GLU A 277 -1.01 -8.43 2.97
C GLU A 277 -1.96 -7.50 2.21
N LEU A 278 -3.13 -8.00 1.82
CA LEU A 278 -4.18 -7.20 1.16
C LEU A 278 -4.70 -6.10 2.10
N THR A 279 -4.95 -6.46 3.36
CA THR A 279 -5.43 -5.53 4.39
C THR A 279 -4.37 -4.48 4.72
N ILE A 280 -3.10 -4.87 4.80
CA ILE A 280 -1.96 -3.94 4.94
C ILE A 280 -1.96 -2.93 3.80
N GLY A 281 -2.01 -3.43 2.56
CA GLY A 281 -2.05 -2.58 1.37
C GLY A 281 -3.25 -1.65 1.35
N ALA A 282 -4.44 -2.13 1.75
CA ALA A 282 -5.68 -1.36 1.72
C ALA A 282 -5.64 -0.22 2.75
N LEU A 283 -5.33 -0.55 4.01
CA LEU A 283 -5.24 0.41 5.09
C LEU A 283 -4.16 1.46 4.82
N ALA A 284 -2.97 1.04 4.37
CA ALA A 284 -1.88 1.96 4.10
C ALA A 284 -2.08 2.80 2.83
N SER A 285 -2.97 2.39 1.92
CA SER A 285 -3.33 3.16 0.73
C SER A 285 -4.25 4.35 1.05
N ILE A 286 -5.09 4.27 2.08
CA ILE A 286 -5.95 5.38 2.50
C ILE A 286 -5.13 6.66 2.80
N PRO A 287 -4.15 6.64 3.73
CA PRO A 287 -3.37 7.82 4.05
C PRO A 287 -2.46 8.23 2.89
N SER A 288 -2.00 7.31 2.03
CA SER A 288 -1.14 7.64 0.89
C SER A 288 -1.90 8.39 -0.20
N VAL A 289 -3.12 7.93 -0.54
CA VAL A 289 -4.02 8.58 -1.52
C VAL A 289 -4.45 9.96 -1.03
N LEU A 290 -4.80 10.10 0.25
CA LEU A 290 -5.18 11.40 0.80
C LEU A 290 -4.01 12.40 0.71
N GLN A 291 -2.79 11.97 1.03
CA GLN A 291 -1.61 12.84 1.00
C GLN A 291 -1.21 13.23 -0.42
N ILE A 292 -1.18 12.29 -1.37
CA ILE A 292 -0.83 12.62 -2.75
C ILE A 292 -1.89 13.53 -3.39
N ARG A 293 -3.17 13.35 -3.07
CA ARG A 293 -4.24 14.22 -3.57
C ARG A 293 -4.11 15.64 -3.02
N ASP A 294 -3.83 15.77 -1.73
CA ASP A 294 -3.62 17.08 -1.11
C ASP A 294 -2.35 17.76 -1.68
N LEU A 295 -1.25 17.00 -1.85
CA LEU A 295 -0.03 17.49 -2.50
C LEU A 295 -0.31 17.97 -3.92
N TRP A 296 -0.99 17.15 -4.73
CA TRP A 296 -1.31 17.45 -6.13
C TRP A 296 -2.15 18.72 -6.26
N ARG A 297 -3.13 18.92 -5.38
CA ARG A 297 -3.96 20.13 -5.37
C ARG A 297 -3.16 21.36 -4.96
N ASN A 298 -2.33 21.24 -3.92
CA ASN A 298 -1.56 22.37 -3.40
C ASN A 298 -0.43 22.80 -4.34
N THR A 299 0.00 21.92 -5.25
CA THR A 299 1.02 22.22 -6.26
C THR A 299 0.43 22.53 -7.62
N ALA A 300 -0.90 22.46 -7.80
CA ALA A 300 -1.56 22.84 -9.04
C ALA A 300 -1.42 24.35 -9.27
N GLN A 301 -1.22 24.73 -10.54
CA GLN A 301 -1.16 26.13 -10.98
C GLN A 301 -2.48 26.44 -11.67
#